data_AF-A0A949XF37-F1
#
_entry.id   AF-A0A949XF37-F1
#
_cell.length_a   1.000
_cell.length_b   1.000
_cell.length_c   1.000
_cell.angle_alpha   90.00
_cell.angle_beta   90.00
_cell.angle_gamma   90.00
#
_symmetry.space_group_name_H-M   'P 1'
#
loop_
_entity.id
_entity.type
_entity.pdbx_description
1 polymer ?
#
loop_
_entity_poly.entity_id
_entity_poly.type
_entity_poly.pdbx_seq_one_letter_code
_entity_poly.pdbx_strand_id
1 'polypeptide(L)' 'MPVDVNDKISKLSPALRKKVEAHAGELIAEEMTLRELRKARKLTQVRMAKTLGITQDSVSRLEKRSDLLLST' A
#
# COMPACT_ATOMS: atom_id res chain seq x y z
N MET A 1 -17.88 13.97 -12.30
CA MET A 1 -18.24 12.60 -11.88
C MET A 1 -16.95 11.85 -11.61
N PRO A 2 -16.84 11.05 -10.53
CA PRO A 2 -15.67 10.19 -10.33
C PRO A 2 -15.61 9.19 -11.48
N VAL A 3 -14.47 9.09 -12.13
CA VAL A 3 -14.23 8.15 -13.23
C VAL A 3 -13.50 6.94 -12.64
N ASP A 4 -14.06 5.76 -12.83
CA ASP A 4 -13.42 4.52 -12.39
C ASP A 4 -12.16 4.26 -13.22
N VAL A 5 -11.06 3.98 -12.54
CA VAL A 5 -9.75 3.76 -13.16
C VAL A 5 -9.77 2.46 -13.99
N ASN A 6 -10.49 1.43 -13.55
CA ASN A 6 -10.64 0.17 -14.27
C ASN A 6 -11.41 0.35 -15.58
N ASP A 7 -12.39 1.26 -15.62
CA ASP A 7 -13.14 1.60 -16.84
C ASP A 7 -12.29 2.31 -17.89
N LYS A 8 -11.23 3.01 -17.46
CA LYS A 8 -10.25 3.58 -18.40
C LYS A 8 -9.23 2.55 -18.85
N ILE A 9 -8.77 1.70 -17.93
CA ILE A 9 -7.80 0.64 -18.25
C ILE A 9 -8.42 -0.39 -19.22
N SER A 10 -9.71 -0.71 -19.05
CA SER A 10 -10.44 -1.60 -19.96
C SER A 10 -10.63 -1.02 -21.37
N LYS A 11 -10.44 0.29 -21.57
CA LYS A 11 -10.47 0.90 -22.91
C LYS A 11 -9.09 0.93 -23.58
N LEU A 12 -8.02 0.59 -22.86
CA LEU A 12 -6.66 0.51 -23.40
C LEU A 12 -6.44 -0.79 -24.19
N SER A 13 -5.54 -0.74 -25.17
CA SER A 13 -5.08 -1.91 -25.91
C SER A 13 -4.33 -2.89 -24.98
N PRO A 14 -4.30 -4.21 -25.29
CA PRO A 14 -3.66 -5.21 -24.44
C PRO A 14 -2.18 -4.90 -24.13
N ALA A 15 -1.45 -4.34 -25.08
CA ALA A 15 -0.05 -3.93 -24.91
C ALA A 15 0.10 -2.78 -23.91
N LEU A 16 -0.81 -1.79 -23.95
CA LEU A 16 -0.81 -0.67 -23.01
C LEU A 16 -1.23 -1.12 -21.60
N ARG A 17 -2.21 -2.02 -21.47
CA ARG A 17 -2.59 -2.59 -20.16
C ARG A 17 -1.43 -3.29 -19.49
N LYS A 18 -0.73 -4.16 -20.23
CA LYS A 18 0.45 -4.89 -19.72
C LYS A 18 1.57 -3.93 -19.28
N LYS A 19 1.75 -2.81 -19.98
CA LYS A 19 2.74 -1.79 -19.63
C LYS A 19 2.35 -1.03 -18.36
N VAL A 20 1.06 -0.73 -18.20
CA VAL A 20 0.50 -0.08 -17.00
C VAL A 20 0.60 -1.01 -15.78
N GLU A 21 0.25 -2.29 -15.92
CA GLU A 21 0.36 -3.29 -14.84
C GLU A 21 1.81 -3.50 -14.40
N ALA A 22 2.76 -3.57 -15.35
CA ALA A 22 4.17 -3.70 -15.03
C ALA A 22 4.69 -2.48 -14.26
N HIS A 23 4.34 -1.27 -14.71
CA HIS A 23 4.75 -0.03 -14.05
C HIS A 23 4.08 0.14 -12.68
N ALA A 24 2.82 -0.28 -12.53
CA ALA A 24 2.16 -0.33 -11.23
C ALA A 24 2.87 -1.30 -10.28
N GLY A 25 3.24 -2.49 -10.76
CA GLY A 25 4.01 -3.46 -9.98
C GLY A 25 5.38 -2.94 -9.54
N GLU A 26 6.09 -2.21 -10.40
CA GLU A 26 7.35 -1.54 -10.07
C GLU A 26 7.15 -0.47 -8.98
N LEU A 27 6.15 0.40 -9.13
CA LEU A 27 5.85 1.44 -8.14
C LEU A 27 5.43 0.86 -6.78
N ILE A 28 4.61 -0.20 -6.79
CA ILE A 28 4.20 -0.92 -5.57
C ILE A 28 5.42 -1.60 -4.92
N ALA A 29 6.37 -2.10 -5.71
CA ALA A 29 7.59 -2.69 -5.19
C ALA A 29 8.56 -1.64 -4.60
N GLU A 30 8.53 -0.41 -5.11
CA GLU A 30 9.29 0.72 -4.56
C GLU A 30 8.66 1.30 -3.28
N GLU A 31 7.33 1.22 -3.15
CA GLU A 31 6.58 1.66 -1.98
C GLU A 31 6.62 0.63 -0.84
N MET A 32 7.34 0.94 0.24
CA MET A 32 7.30 0.10 1.45
C MET A 32 6.04 0.36 2.29
N THR A 33 5.32 -0.70 2.65
CA THR A 33 4.20 -0.58 3.59
C THR A 33 4.68 -0.17 4.99
N LEU A 34 3.80 0.46 5.80
CA LEU A 34 4.11 0.75 7.21
C LEU A 34 4.53 -0.50 8.00
N ARG A 35 3.95 -1.65 7.67
CA ARG A 35 4.25 -2.94 8.29
C ARG A 35 5.67 -3.41 7.95
N GLU A 36 6.09 -3.27 6.70
CA GLU A 36 7.43 -3.64 6.25
C GLU A 36 8.49 -2.69 6.81
N LEU A 37 8.22 -1.39 6.83
CA LEU A 37 9.10 -0.40 7.48
C LEU A 37 9.31 -0.74 8.96
N ARG A 38 8.25 -1.08 9.69
CA ARG A 38 8.35 -1.51 11.10
C ARG A 38 9.18 -2.79 11.25
N LYS A 39 8.96 -3.79 10.40
CA LYS A 39 9.72 -5.06 10.41
C LYS A 39 11.19 -4.86 10.05
N ALA A 40 11.49 -4.04 9.04
CA ALA A 40 12.86 -3.69 8.65
C ALA A 40 13.63 -3.02 9.78
N ARG A 41 12.94 -2.18 10.58
CA ARG A 41 13.47 -1.58 11.81
C ARG A 41 13.45 -2.53 13.02
N LYS A 42 13.02 -3.79 12.86
CA LYS A 42 12.90 -4.81 13.92
C LYS A 42 12.06 -4.35 15.13
N LEU A 43 11.03 -3.55 14.87
CA LEU A 43 10.13 -3.04 15.91
C LEU A 43 8.89 -3.90 16.05
N THR A 44 8.42 -4.10 17.27
CA THR A 44 7.09 -4.68 17.52
C THR A 44 6.02 -3.60 17.40
N GLN A 45 4.77 -3.97 17.12
CA GLN A 45 3.67 -3.00 17.10
C GLN A 45 3.47 -2.35 18.48
N VAL A 46 3.74 -3.07 19.58
CA VAL A 46 3.72 -2.51 20.95
C VAL A 46 4.79 -1.44 21.13
N ARG A 47 6.01 -1.68 20.63
CA ARG A 47 7.09 -0.68 20.72
C ARG A 47 6.76 0.55 19.87
N MET A 48 6.18 0.34 18.69
CA MET A 48 5.75 1.43 17.82
C MET A 48 4.61 2.24 18.45
N ALA A 49 3.64 1.56 19.06
CA ALA A 49 2.53 2.17 19.79
C ALA A 49 3.03 3.07 20.94
N LYS A 50 3.99 2.58 21.74
CA LYS A 50 4.62 3.38 22.80
C LYS A 50 5.32 4.63 22.27
N THR A 51 6.07 4.51 21.17
CA THR A 51 6.76 5.66 20.56
C THR A 51 5.79 6.69 19.99
N LEU A 52 4.67 6.25 19.43
CA LEU A 52 3.66 7.12 18.83
C LEU A 52 2.60 7.62 19.83
N GLY A 53 2.63 7.17 21.09
CA GLY A 53 1.64 7.53 22.10
C GLY A 53 0.22 7.01 21.81
N ILE A 54 0.10 5.93 21.02
CA ILE A 54 -1.18 5.32 20.63
C ILE A 54 -1.26 3.87 21.12
N THR A 55 -2.41 3.22 20.89
CA THR A 55 -2.58 1.80 21.22
C THR A 55 -1.98 0.89 20.14
N GLN A 56 -1.63 -0.34 20.49
CA GLN A 56 -1.18 -1.33 19.52
C GLN A 56 -2.28 -1.70 18.50
N ASP A 57 -3.56 -1.68 18.90
CA ASP A 57 -4.69 -1.86 17.97
C ASP A 57 -4.74 -0.74 16.92
N SER A 58 -4.52 0.51 17.34
CA SER A 58 -4.41 1.65 16.43
C SER A 58 -3.28 1.49 15.40
N VAL A 59 -2.11 0.98 15.83
CA VAL A 59 -1.00 0.65 14.91
C VAL A 59 -1.41 -0.44 13.92
N SER A 60 -2.09 -1.49 14.39
CA SER A 60 -2.57 -2.58 13.52
C SER A 60 -3.54 -2.08 12.44
N ARG A 61 -4.50 -1.21 12.82
CA ARG A 61 -5.44 -0.61 11.86
C ARG A 61 -4.76 0.31 10.86
N LEU A 62 -3.77 1.10 11.29
CA LEU A 62 -2.98 1.96 10.41
C LEU A 62 -2.19 1.12 9.39
N GLU A 63 -1.48 0.09 9.85
CA GLU A 63 -0.75 -0.82 8.97
C GLU A 63 -1.69 -1.48 7.94
N LYS A 64 -2.85 -1.98 8.37
CA LYS A 64 -3.82 -2.64 7.47
C LYS A 64 -4.46 -1.69 6.47
N ARG A 65 -4.78 -0.46 6.87
CA ARG A 65 -5.38 0.54 5.98
C ARG A 65 -4.39 1.00 4.92
N SER A 66 -3.13 1.25 5.29
CA SER A 66 -2.08 1.62 4.34
C SER A 66 -1.79 0.48 3.35
N ASP A 67 -1.75 -0.76 3.81
CA ASP A 67 -1.56 -1.95 2.97
C ASP A 67 -2.67 -2.07 1.90
N LEU A 68 -3.92 -1.83 2.31
CA LEU A 68 -5.08 -1.79 1.41
C LEU A 68 -5.01 -0.68 0.35
N LEU A 69 -4.43 0.47 0.68
CA LEU A 69 -4.28 1.59 -0.25
C LEU A 69 -3.13 1.39 -1.25
N LEU A 70 -2.15 0.57 -0.90
CA LEU A 70 -1.00 0.24 -1.75
C LEU A 70 -1.30 -0.94 -2.70
N SER A 71 -2.43 -1.61 -2.54
CA SER A 71 -2.82 -2.81 -3.32
C SER A 71 -3.72 -2.51 -4.52
N THR A 72 -3.77 -1.26 -5.01
CA THR A 72 -4.63 -0.82 -6.13
C THR A 72 -3.86 -0.69 -7.43
#